data_AF-A0ABD7SRD2-F1
#
_entry.id   AF-A0ABD7SRD2-F1
#
_cell.length_a   1.000
_cell.length_b   1.000
_cell.length_c   1.000
_cell.angle_alpha   90.00
_cell.angle_beta   90.00
_cell.angle_gamma   90.00
#
_symmetry.space_group_name_H-M   'P 1'
#
loop_
_entity.id
_entity.type
_entity.pdbx_description
1 polymer ?
#
loop_
_entity_poly.entity_id
_entity_poly.type
_entity_poly.pdbx_seq_one_letter_code
_entity_poly.pdbx_strand_id
1 'polypeptide(L)' 'MNKFTAEEMKAHTEAYNQGFEARKSGLAKNANPYPVFEGNRKSSLRECWAQGYVDCADVNHNFQSINPVESIA' A
#
# COMPACT_ATOMS: atom_id res chain seq x y z
N MET A 1 -21.97 13.70 -3.02
CA MET A 1 -20.89 12.75 -2.66
C MET A 1 -21.34 11.36 -3.06
N ASN A 2 -20.71 10.73 -4.05
CA ASN A 2 -20.96 9.31 -4.33
C ASN A 2 -20.51 8.51 -3.11
N LYS A 3 -21.47 7.90 -2.41
CA LYS A 3 -21.18 7.05 -1.26
C LYS A 3 -20.76 5.70 -1.79
N PHE A 4 -19.54 5.28 -1.50
CA PHE A 4 -19.14 3.88 -1.67
C PHE A 4 -20.05 3.00 -0.83
N THR A 5 -20.48 1.87 -1.37
CA THR A 5 -21.10 0.79 -0.62
C THR A 5 -20.11 0.18 0.38
N ALA A 6 -20.60 -0.52 1.39
CA ALA A 6 -19.74 -1.23 2.34
C ALA A 6 -18.86 -2.29 1.64
N GLU A 7 -19.36 -2.90 0.57
CA GLU A 7 -18.63 -3.87 -0.25
C GLU A 7 -17.49 -3.19 -1.03
N GLU A 8 -17.73 -2.01 -1.59
CA GLU A 8 -16.68 -1.22 -2.23
C GLU A 8 -15.63 -0.78 -1.21
N MET A 9 -16.01 -0.30 -0.02
CA MET A 9 -15.04 0.04 1.02
C MET A 9 -14.20 -1.16 1.45
N LYS A 10 -14.81 -2.35 1.57
CA LYS A 10 -14.10 -3.59 1.90
C LYS A 10 -13.09 -3.96 0.82
N ALA A 11 -13.47 -3.92 -0.45
CA ALA A 11 -12.58 -4.22 -1.56
C ALA A 11 -11.39 -3.25 -1.61
N HIS A 12 -11.62 -1.95 -1.38
CA HIS A 12 -10.56 -0.95 -1.30
C HIS A 12 -9.59 -1.18 -0.15
N THR A 13 -10.11 -1.54 1.02
CA THR A 13 -9.30 -1.85 2.20
C THR A 13 -8.45 -3.09 1.99
N GLU A 14 -9.03 -4.13 1.37
CA GLU A 14 -8.31 -5.35 1.04
C GLU A 14 -7.19 -5.09 0.02
N ALA A 15 -7.47 -4.30 -1.02
CA ALA A 15 -6.46 -3.90 -1.99
C ALA A 15 -5.29 -3.15 -1.34
N TYR A 16 -5.57 -2.21 -0.43
CA TYR A 16 -4.56 -1.52 0.35
C TYR A 16 -3.68 -2.47 1.16
N ASN A 17 -4.30 -3.37 1.93
CA ASN A 17 -3.58 -4.34 2.75
C ASN A 17 -2.72 -5.29 1.91
N GLN A 18 -3.22 -5.73 0.76
CA GLN A 18 -2.44 -6.55 -0.17
C GLN A 18 -1.20 -5.81 -0.69
N GLY A 19 -1.31 -4.51 -0.98
CA GLY A 19 -0.17 -3.69 -1.38
C GLY A 19 0.88 -3.57 -0.29
N PHE A 20 0.42 -3.33 0.95
CA PHE A 20 1.27 -3.23 2.13
C PHE A 20 2.04 -4.53 2.40
N GLU A 21 1.35 -5.68 2.41
CA GLU A 21 1.99 -6.98 2.61
C GLU A 21 2.90 -7.36 1.44
N ALA A 22 2.54 -7.02 0.20
CA ALA A 22 3.39 -7.26 -0.96
C ALA A 22 4.75 -6.54 -0.80
N ARG A 23 4.76 -5.31 -0.30
CA ARG A 23 6.01 -4.59 -0.01
C ARG A 23 6.81 -5.28 1.09
N LYS A 24 6.17 -5.71 2.19
CA LYS A 24 6.83 -6.46 3.28
C LYS A 24 7.46 -7.75 2.81
N SER A 25 6.81 -8.47 1.90
CA SER A 25 7.33 -9.72 1.31
C SER A 25 8.38 -9.51 0.22
N GLY A 26 8.72 -8.26 -0.12
CA GLY A 26 9.71 -7.95 -1.16
C GLY A 26 9.18 -8.13 -2.59
N LEU A 27 7.87 -8.25 -2.79
CA LEU A 27 7.28 -8.26 -4.13
C LEU A 27 7.53 -6.93 -4.83
N ALA A 28 7.77 -6.97 -6.12
CA ALA A 28 7.97 -5.77 -6.92
C ALA A 28 6.63 -5.02 -7.13
N LYS A 29 6.70 -3.69 -7.26
CA LYS A 29 5.51 -2.83 -7.45
C LYS A 29 4.70 -3.20 -8.71
N ASN A 30 5.33 -3.81 -9.71
CA ASN A 30 4.68 -4.28 -10.93
C ASN A 30 3.90 -5.60 -10.75
N ALA A 31 3.99 -6.25 -9.58
CA ALA A 31 3.19 -7.41 -9.22
C ALA A 31 1.75 -7.05 -8.76
N ASN A 32 1.34 -5.80 -8.95
CA ASN A 32 -0.02 -5.35 -8.65
C ASN A 32 -1.04 -6.20 -9.44
N PRO A 33 -1.93 -6.95 -8.77
CA PRO A 33 -2.85 -7.87 -9.44
C PRO A 33 -4.05 -7.16 -10.10
N TYR A 34 -4.25 -5.86 -9.85
CA TYR A 34 -5.41 -5.13 -10.32
C TYR A 34 -5.17 -4.57 -11.74
N PRO A 35 -6.04 -4.91 -12.72
CA PRO A 35 -5.88 -4.47 -14.09
C PRO A 35 -6.04 -2.95 -14.23
N VAL A 36 -5.30 -2.39 -15.19
CA VAL A 36 -5.49 -1.01 -15.65
C VAL A 36 -6.73 -1.00 -16.55
N PHE A 37 -7.88 -0.59 -16.04
CA PHE A 37 -9.03 -0.32 -16.90
C PHE A 37 -8.84 1.07 -17.52
N GLU A 38 -8.59 1.14 -18.83
CA GLU A 38 -8.39 2.40 -19.57
C GLU A 38 -9.69 3.20 -19.80
N GLY A 39 -10.84 2.72 -19.32
CA GLY A 39 -12.13 3.38 -19.49
C GLY A 39 -12.59 4.13 -18.25
N ASN A 40 -12.01 5.31 -18.00
CA ASN A 40 -12.54 6.43 -17.18
C ASN A 40 -13.45 6.12 -15.96
N ARG A 41 -13.13 5.08 -15.20
CA ARG A 41 -13.45 4.96 -13.78
C ARG A 41 -12.13 4.64 -13.12
N LYS A 42 -11.64 5.58 -12.32
CA LYS A 42 -10.51 5.38 -11.40
C LYS A 42 -10.54 3.92 -10.91
N SER A 43 -9.60 3.09 -11.35
CA SER A 43 -9.40 1.74 -10.80
C SER A 43 -8.93 1.94 -9.37
N SER A 44 -9.88 2.26 -8.48
CA SER A 44 -9.64 2.67 -7.11
C SER A 44 -8.89 1.60 -6.33
N LEU A 45 -9.09 0.33 -6.66
CA LEU A 45 -8.37 -0.80 -6.07
C LEU A 45 -6.88 -0.79 -6.44
N ARG A 46 -6.53 -0.47 -7.69
CA ARG A 46 -5.14 -0.38 -8.12
C ARG A 46 -4.41 0.75 -7.41
N GLU A 47 -5.07 1.90 -7.27
CA GLU A 47 -4.56 3.04 -6.51
C GLU A 47 -4.44 2.72 -5.02
N CYS A 48 -5.44 2.07 -4.41
CA CYS A 48 -5.40 1.61 -3.03
C CYS A 48 -4.23 0.64 -2.78
N TRP A 49 -4.01 -0.34 -3.66
CA TRP A 49 -2.86 -1.24 -3.57
C TRP A 49 -1.55 -0.50 -3.71
N ALA A 50 -1.45 0.42 -4.67
CA ALA A 50 -0.24 1.21 -4.86
C ALA A 50 0.06 2.08 -3.63
N GLN A 51 -0.98 2.63 -2.98
CA GLN A 51 -0.84 3.41 -1.75
C GLN A 51 -0.32 2.55 -0.61
N GLY A 52 -0.93 1.39 -0.33
CA GLY A 52 -0.47 0.49 0.74
C GLY A 52 0.97 0.02 0.52
N TYR A 53 1.35 -0.25 -0.73
CA TYR A 53 2.72 -0.63 -1.09
C TYR A 53 3.73 0.49 -0.79
N VAL A 54 3.37 1.75 -1.07
CA VAL A 54 4.23 2.92 -0.80
C VAL A 54 4.30 3.20 0.70
N ASP A 55 3.17 3.17 1.42
CA ASP A 55 3.11 3.45 2.86
C ASP A 55 3.98 2.46 3.66
N CYS A 56 4.06 1.20 3.25
CA CYS A 56 4.97 0.24 3.88
C CYS A 56 6.45 0.65 3.74
N ALA A 57 6.84 1.27 2.62
CA ALA A 57 8.20 1.75 2.44
C ALA A 57 8.53 2.92 3.41
N ASP A 58 7.53 3.76 3.72
CA ASP A 58 7.65 4.89 4.63
C ASP A 58 7.81 4.43 6.09
N VAL A 59 7.05 3.41 6.50
CA VAL A 59 7.19 2.78 7.83
C VAL A 59 8.59 2.16 8.03
N ASN A 60 9.16 1.55 6.98
CA ASN A 60 10.52 1.00 7.05
C ASN A 60 11.61 2.09 7.13
N HIS A 61 11.38 3.28 6.55
CA HIS A 61 12.30 4.41 6.67
C HIS A 61 12.30 5.00 8.09
N ASN A 62 11.15 5.01 8.76
CA ASN A 62 11.03 5.50 10.14
C ASN A 62 11.69 4.57 11.18
N PHE A 63 11.87 3.28 10.85
CA PHE A 63 12.59 2.33 11.70
C PHE A 63 14.11 2.35 11.51
N GLN A 64 14.61 2.79 10.35
CA GLN A 64 16.06 2.90 10.10
C GLN A 64 16.67 4.22 10.57
N SER A 65 15.86 5.21 10.96
CA SER A 65 16.33 6.50 11.45
C SER A 65 16.51 6.58 12.97
N ILE A 66 16.24 5.50 13.71
CA ILE A 66 16.70 5.31 15.09
C ILE A 66 18.06 4.60 15.04
N ASN A 67 19.11 5.36 14.74
CA ASN A 67 20.46 4.89 15.01
C ASN A 67 20.64 4.67 16.52
N PRO A 68 21.43 3.66 16.90
CA PRO A 68 21.59 3.18 18.26
C PRO A 68 22.18 4.28 19.14
N VAL A 69 21.68 4.41 20.37
CA VAL A 69 22.43 5.10 21.43
C VAL A 69 23.81 4.47 21.47
N GLU A 70 24.83 5.25 21.12
CA GLU A 70 26.21 4.87 21.30
C GLU A 70 26.40 4.58 22.80
N SER A 71 26.80 3.34 23.07
CA SER A 71 27.20 2.90 24.40
C SER A 71 28.50 3.63 24.75
N ILE A 72 28.38 4.73 25.48
CA ILE A 72 29.52 5.37 26.13
C ILE A 72 29.90 4.54 27.36
N ALA A 73 31.19 4.20 27.39
CA ALA A 73 31.88 3.35 28.36
C ALA A 73 31.87 3.88 29.80
#